data_AF-A0A9N8J042-F1
#
_entry.id   AF-A0A9N8J042-F1
#
_cell.length_a   1.000
_cell.length_b   1.000
_cell.length_c   1.000
_cell.angle_alpha   90.00
_cell.angle_beta   90.00
_cell.angle_gamma   90.00
#
_symmetry.space_group_name_H-M   'P 1'
#
loop_
_entity.id
_entity.type
_entity.pdbx_description
1 polymer ?
#
loop_
_entity_poly.entity_id
_entity_poly.type
_entity_poly.pdbx_seq_one_letter_code
_entity_poly.pdbx_strand_id
1 'polypeptide(L)'
;MGPEILVPLSFFAMIFGIVYLVYSTRNRERLALIEKGVDASIFLQAKKNGVSPWKILVVNLAFLLIGSGVGIFLALLITTYTSLNDGAVYPSIIFIMAGIGLLTGFKTAKDLDKE
;
A
#
# COMPACT_ATOMS: atom_id res chain seq x y z
N MET A 1 -6.97 -14.17 -38.35
CA MET A 1 -7.29 -14.06 -36.91
C MET A 1 -6.02 -13.60 -36.23
N GLY A 2 -5.95 -12.32 -35.85
CA GLY A 2 -4.71 -11.61 -35.60
C GLY A 2 -4.10 -11.87 -34.22
N PRO A 3 -2.79 -11.61 -34.05
CA PRO A 3 -2.09 -11.71 -32.77
C PRO A 3 -2.63 -10.72 -31.71
N GLU A 4 -3.48 -9.75 -32.09
CA GLU A 4 -4.09 -8.81 -31.15
C GLU A 4 -5.00 -9.48 -30.11
N ILE A 5 -5.53 -10.68 -30.40
CA ILE A 5 -6.40 -11.44 -29.46
C ILE A 5 -5.55 -12.29 -28.50
N LEU A 6 -4.33 -12.66 -28.88
CA LEU A 6 -3.46 -13.53 -28.08
C LEU A 6 -2.93 -12.81 -26.83
N VAL A 7 -2.66 -11.50 -26.95
CA VAL A 7 -2.13 -10.67 -25.86
C VAL A 7 -3.11 -10.53 -24.68
N PRO A 8 -4.38 -10.13 -24.87
CA PRO A 8 -5.33 -10.10 -23.76
C PRO A 8 -5.61 -11.50 -23.22
N LEU A 9 -5.68 -12.52 -24.07
CA LEU A 9 -5.96 -13.90 -23.64
C LEU A 9 -4.85 -14.47 -22.73
N SER A 10 -3.58 -14.24 -23.07
CA SER A 10 -2.45 -14.68 -22.24
C SER A 10 -2.38 -13.92 -20.91
N PHE A 11 -2.73 -12.63 -20.91
CA PHE A 11 -2.80 -11.81 -19.70
C PHE A 11 -3.89 -12.30 -18.74
N PHE A 12 -5.10 -12.58 -19.25
CA PHE A 12 -6.17 -13.15 -18.42
C PHE A 12 -5.83 -14.57 -17.93
N ALA A 13 -5.21 -15.40 -18.76
CA ALA A 13 -4.76 -16.73 -18.36
C ALA A 13 -3.68 -16.69 -17.26
N MET A 14 -2.75 -15.72 -17.33
CA MET A 14 -1.73 -15.52 -16.30
C MET A 14 -2.35 -15.09 -14.97
N ILE A 15 -3.25 -14.11 -14.98
CA ILE A 15 -3.97 -13.67 -13.77
C ILE A 15 -4.75 -14.83 -13.16
N PHE A 16 -5.50 -15.56 -13.99
CA PHE A 16 -6.24 -16.75 -13.56
C PHE A 16 -5.30 -17.80 -12.96
N GLY A 17 -4.15 -18.06 -13.58
CA GLY A 17 -3.15 -19.00 -13.08
C GLY A 17 -2.60 -18.61 -11.71
N ILE A 18 -2.28 -17.33 -11.50
CA ILE A 18 -1.80 -16.81 -10.21
C ILE A 18 -2.88 -16.97 -9.13
N VAL A 19 -4.11 -16.56 -9.43
CA VAL A 19 -5.24 -16.66 -8.48
C VAL A 19 -5.51 -18.13 -8.15
N TYR A 20 -5.58 -19.00 -9.15
CA TYR A 20 -5.80 -20.44 -8.96
C TYR A 20 -4.72 -21.07 -8.08
N LEU A 21 -3.45 -20.77 -8.33
CA LEU A 21 -2.34 -21.27 -7.51
C LEU A 21 -2.47 -20.81 -6.05
N VAL A 22 -2.70 -19.52 -5.80
CA VAL A 22 -2.81 -18.97 -4.44
C VAL A 22 -4.00 -19.56 -3.68
N TYR A 23 -5.15 -19.77 -4.33
CA TYR A 23 -6.31 -20.41 -3.70
C TYR A 23 -6.08 -21.91 -3.47
N SER A 24 -5.45 -22.60 -4.43
CA SER A 24 -5.13 -24.02 -4.34
C SER A 24 -4.11 -24.31 -3.23
N THR A 25 -3.06 -23.50 -3.10
CA THR A 25 -2.05 -23.65 -2.04
C THR A 25 -2.64 -23.43 -0.65
N ARG A 26 -3.45 -22.38 -0.45
CA ARG A 26 -4.10 -22.12 0.84
C ARG A 26 -5.10 -23.20 1.26
N ASN A 27 -5.77 -23.84 0.32
CA ASN A 27 -6.70 -24.93 0.64
C ASN A 27 -5.96 -26.20 1.08
N ARG A 28 -4.83 -26.50 0.43
CA ARG A 28 -3.97 -27.65 0.77
C ARG A 28 -3.28 -27.49 2.12
N GLU A 29 -2.82 -26.27 2.45
CA GLU A 29 -2.24 -25.97 3.77
C GLU A 29 -3.25 -26.19 4.90
N ARG A 30 -4.51 -25.80 4.72
CA ARG A 30 -5.57 -25.98 5.72
C ARG A 30 -5.97 -27.44 5.92
N LEU A 31 -6.04 -28.21 4.84
CA LEU A 31 -6.34 -29.65 4.90
C LEU A 31 -5.21 -30.43 5.60
N ALA A 32 -3.95 -30.09 5.30
CA ALA A 32 -2.79 -30.71 5.96
C ALA A 32 -2.73 -30.41 7.47
N LEU A 33 -3.21 -29.25 7.91
CA LEU A 33 -3.31 -28.89 9.33
C LEU A 33 -4.44 -29.66 10.04
N ILE A 34 -5.56 -29.90 9.37
CA ILE A 34 -6.68 -30.72 9.88
C ILE A 34 -6.28 -32.19 9.99
N GLU A 35 -5.59 -32.73 8.98
CA GLU A 35 -5.11 -34.13 8.96
C GLU A 35 -4.02 -34.43 9.99
N LYS A 36 -3.25 -33.41 10.39
CA LYS A 36 -2.21 -33.54 11.43
C LYS A 36 -2.73 -33.34 12.86
N GLY A 37 -4.03 -33.11 13.06
CA GLY A 37 -4.64 -33.00 14.38
C GLY A 37 -4.13 -31.83 15.24
N VAL A 38 -3.50 -30.82 14.62
CA VAL A 38 -3.04 -29.61 15.30
C VAL A 38 -4.22 -28.64 15.35
N ASP A 39 -4.72 -28.38 16.55
CA ASP A 39 -5.83 -27.49 16.80
C ASP A 39 -5.57 -26.09 16.19
N ALA A 40 -6.46 -25.65 15.30
CA ALA A 40 -6.36 -24.39 14.55
C ALA A 40 -6.46 -23.13 15.46
N SER A 41 -6.62 -23.34 16.77
CA SER A 41 -6.66 -22.33 17.81
C SER A 41 -5.32 -21.59 18.01
N ILE A 42 -4.18 -22.25 17.78
CA ILE A 42 -2.83 -21.65 17.95
C ILE A 42 -2.54 -20.59 16.86
N PHE A 43 -3.08 -20.77 15.65
CA PHE A 43 -2.93 -19.79 14.55
C PHE A 43 -3.96 -18.66 14.59
N LEU A 44 -5.10 -18.86 15.27
CA LEU A 44 -6.11 -17.81 15.47
C LEU A 44 -5.69 -16.80 16.54
N GLN A 45 -4.87 -17.20 17.51
CA GLN A 45 -4.38 -16.32 18.57
C GLN A 45 -3.22 -15.42 18.09
N ALA A 46 -2.36 -15.93 17.20
CA ALA A 46 -1.26 -15.14 16.62
C ALA A 46 -1.72 -13.98 15.71
N LYS A 47 -2.95 -14.05 15.15
CA LYS A 47 -3.47 -13.04 14.22
C LYS A 47 -4.17 -11.85 14.91
N LYS A 48 -4.48 -11.95 16.20
CA LYS A 48 -5.32 -10.96 16.90
C LYS A 48 -4.53 -9.80 17.53
N ASN A 49 -3.21 -9.93 17.67
CA ASN A 49 -2.41 -8.99 18.48
C ASN A 49 -1.49 -8.08 17.65
N GLY A 50 -1.61 -8.07 16.32
CA GLY A 50 -0.88 -7.12 15.47
C GLY A 50 -1.86 -6.16 14.82
N VAL A 51 -1.57 -4.86 14.86
CA VAL A 51 -2.38 -3.87 14.15
C VAL A 51 -2.47 -4.30 12.69
N SER A 52 -3.70 -4.39 12.17
CA SER A 52 -3.92 -4.87 10.81
C SER A 52 -3.06 -4.05 9.84
N PRO A 53 -2.22 -4.67 8.99
CA PRO A 53 -1.33 -3.96 8.07
C PRO A 53 -2.09 -2.97 7.16
N TRP A 54 -3.39 -3.20 6.96
CA TRP A 54 -4.30 -2.26 6.31
C TRP A 54 -4.43 -0.90 7.01
N LYS A 55 -4.48 -0.87 8.35
CA LYS A 55 -4.58 0.39 9.11
C LYS A 55 -3.31 1.24 8.92
N ILE A 56 -2.14 0.59 8.96
CA ILE A 56 -0.84 1.24 8.76
C ILE A 56 -0.75 1.85 7.35
N LEU A 57 -1.19 1.12 6.33
CA LEU A 57 -1.26 1.64 4.95
C LEU A 57 -2.21 2.84 4.82
N VAL A 58 -3.38 2.79 5.45
CA VAL A 58 -4.36 3.89 5.41
C VAL A 58 -3.81 5.15 6.10
N VAL A 59 -3.16 5.02 7.26
CA VAL A 59 -2.56 6.17 7.99
C VAL A 59 -1.44 6.81 7.17
N ASN A 60 -0.54 6.01 6.61
CA ASN A 60 0.54 6.51 5.75
C ASN A 60 0.01 7.20 4.49
N LEU A 61 -1.03 6.64 3.86
CA LEU A 61 -1.65 7.22 2.67
C LEU A 61 -2.35 8.55 2.99
N ALA A 62 -3.04 8.64 4.13
CA ALA A 62 -3.67 9.88 4.58
C ALA A 62 -2.63 10.99 4.78
N PHE A 63 -1.52 10.69 5.46
CA PHE A 63 -0.45 11.65 5.69
C PHE A 63 0.28 12.06 4.40
N LEU A 64 0.42 11.15 3.43
CA LEU A 64 0.96 11.47 2.10
C LEU A 64 0.05 12.44 1.32
N LEU A 65 -1.27 12.22 1.38
CA LEU A 65 -2.25 13.11 0.74
C LEU A 65 -2.28 14.49 1.43
N ILE A 66 -2.18 14.54 2.75
CA ILE A 66 -2.09 15.81 3.50
C ILE A 66 -0.79 16.54 3.13
N GLY A 67 0.35 15.85 3.15
CA GLY A 67 1.65 16.44 2.83
C GLY A 67 1.71 16.96 1.39
N SER A 68 1.19 16.21 0.42
CA SER A 68 1.11 16.68 -0.98
C SER A 68 0.17 17.86 -1.15
N GLY A 69 -1.01 17.87 -0.51
CA GLY A 69 -1.94 19.01 -0.53
C GLY A 69 -1.33 20.29 0.05
N VAL A 70 -0.67 20.19 1.19
CA VAL A 70 0.06 21.31 1.82
C VAL A 70 1.22 21.76 0.92
N GLY A 71 1.95 20.82 0.31
CA GLY A 71 3.03 21.11 -0.62
C GLY A 71 2.59 21.89 -1.86
N ILE A 72 1.45 21.51 -2.46
CA ILE A 72 0.87 22.24 -3.59
C ILE A 72 0.49 23.66 -3.18
N PHE A 73 -0.13 23.83 -2.01
CA PHE A 73 -0.51 25.15 -1.49
C PHE A 73 0.71 26.05 -1.24
N LEU A 74 1.76 25.52 -0.62
CA LEU A 74 3.02 26.25 -0.42
C LEU A 74 3.72 26.57 -1.73
N ALA A 75 3.73 25.65 -2.70
CA ALA A 75 4.29 25.90 -4.02
C ALA A 75 3.56 27.07 -4.69
N LEU A 76 2.23 27.07 -4.68
CA LEU A 76 1.42 28.15 -5.24
C LEU A 76 1.71 29.51 -4.59
N LEU A 77 1.86 29.55 -3.26
CA LEU A 77 2.24 30.78 -2.57
C LEU A 77 3.63 31.27 -3.00
N ILE A 78 4.62 30.37 -3.03
CA ILE A 78 6.00 30.72 -3.39
C ILE A 78 6.08 31.23 -4.83
N THR A 79 5.38 30.59 -5.78
CA THR A 79 5.38 31.02 -7.18
C THR A 79 4.62 32.31 -7.41
N THR A 80 3.59 32.59 -6.59
CA THR A 80 2.82 33.84 -6.68
C THR A 80 3.59 35.04 -6.13
N TYR A 81 4.34 34.85 -5.04
CA TYR A 81 5.05 35.93 -4.34
C TYR A 81 6.54 36.03 -4.71
N THR A 82 7.11 35.03 -5.37
CA THR A 82 8.52 35.01 -5.77
C THR A 82 8.65 34.61 -7.23
N SER A 83 9.48 35.33 -7.98
CA SER A 83 9.79 35.06 -9.39
C SER A 83 10.73 33.84 -9.58
N LEU A 84 10.51 32.77 -8.80
CA LEU A 84 11.26 31.52 -8.93
C LEU A 84 10.74 30.74 -10.14
N ASN A 85 11.64 29.99 -10.79
CA ASN A 85 11.30 29.18 -11.96
C ASN A 85 10.26 28.09 -11.61
N ASP A 86 9.04 28.24 -12.12
CA ASP A 86 7.88 27.39 -11.84
C ASP A 86 8.14 25.89 -12.06
N GLY A 87 9.00 25.53 -13.03
CA GLY A 87 9.19 24.14 -13.45
C GLY A 87 9.79 23.23 -12.38
N ALA A 88 10.64 23.76 -11.49
CA ALA A 88 11.29 22.97 -10.44
C ALA A 88 10.63 23.15 -9.07
N VAL A 89 9.96 24.28 -8.83
CA VAL A 89 9.43 24.67 -7.52
C VAL A 89 8.28 23.76 -7.10
N TYR A 90 7.31 23.53 -8.00
CA TYR A 90 6.17 22.64 -7.74
C TYR A 90 6.59 21.22 -7.34
N PRO A 91 7.33 20.46 -8.18
CA PRO A 91 7.71 19.11 -7.82
C PRO A 91 8.59 19.08 -6.55
N SER A 92 9.49 20.04 -6.36
CA SER A 92 10.35 20.08 -5.18
C SER A 92 9.57 20.21 -3.88
N ILE A 93 8.66 21.18 -3.79
CA ILE A 93 7.91 21.44 -2.55
C ILE A 93 6.91 20.31 -2.28
N ILE A 94 6.27 19.77 -3.33
CA ILE A 94 5.35 18.62 -3.20
C ILE A 94 6.09 17.40 -2.67
N PHE A 95 7.25 17.03 -3.24
CA PHE A 95 8.02 15.88 -2.76
C PHE A 95 8.54 16.07 -1.34
N ILE A 96 8.99 17.27 -0.98
CA ILE A 96 9.44 17.58 0.38
C ILE A 96 8.29 17.43 1.38
N MET A 97 7.15 18.06 1.12
CA MET A 97 6.02 18.03 2.06
C MET A 97 5.32 16.67 2.10
N ALA A 98 5.20 15.97 0.98
CA ALA A 98 4.71 14.59 0.95
C ALA A 98 5.65 13.64 1.74
N GLY A 99 6.97 13.83 1.63
CA GLY A 99 7.96 13.06 2.37
C GLY A 99 7.89 13.29 3.88
N ILE A 100 7.76 14.55 4.32
CA ILE A 100 7.56 14.91 5.73
C ILE A 100 6.24 14.32 6.25
N GLY A 101 5.16 14.45 5.48
CA GLY A 101 3.87 13.84 5.79
C GLY A 101 4.01 12.35 6.03
N LEU A 102 4.58 11.61 5.07
CA LEU A 102 4.75 10.17 5.16
C LEU A 102 5.64 9.74 6.35
N LEU A 103 6.73 10.46 6.64
CA LEU A 103 7.58 10.21 7.80
C LEU A 103 6.81 10.33 9.12
N THR A 104 5.92 11.32 9.20
CA THR A 104 5.10 11.57 10.38
C THR A 104 4.03 10.47 10.51
N GLY A 105 3.37 10.13 9.39
CA GLY A 105 2.43 9.01 9.32
C GLY A 105 3.07 7.68 9.73
N PHE A 106 4.32 7.42 9.33
CA PHE A 106 5.03 6.19 9.69
C PHE A 106 5.32 6.12 11.19
N LYS A 107 5.72 7.24 11.81
CA LYS A 107 5.92 7.30 13.27
C LYS A 107 4.59 7.04 14.00
N THR A 108 3.52 7.72 13.60
CA THR A 108 2.20 7.54 14.21
C THR A 108 1.69 6.10 14.03
N ALA A 109 1.88 5.51 12.85
CA ALA A 109 1.49 4.12 12.58
C ALA A 109 2.31 3.12 13.40
N LYS A 110 3.57 3.41 13.69
CA LYS A 110 4.43 2.60 14.56
C LYS A 110 4.03 2.70 16.04
N ASP A 111 3.55 3.86 16.47
CA ASP A 111 3.03 4.04 17.83
C ASP A 111 1.70 3.31 18.01
N LEU A 112 0.84 3.29 16.98
CA LEU A 112 -0.37 2.46 16.94
C LEU A 112 -0.07 0.97 17.07
N ASP A 113 1.04 0.47 16.49
CA ASP A 113 1.45 -0.95 16.55
C ASP A 113 2.08 -1.35 17.89
N LYS A 114 2.36 -0.38 18.77
CA LYS A 114 2.87 -0.63 20.12
C LYS A 114 1.78 -0.72 21.19
N GLU A 115 0.54 -0.38 20.86
CA GLU A 115 -0.65 -0.61 21.71
C GLU A 115 -1.28 -1.98 21.43
#